data_AF-A0AAE1DN55-F1
#
_entry.id   AF-A0AAE1DN55-F1
#
_cell.length_a   1.000
_cell.length_b   1.000
_cell.length_c   1.000
_cell.angle_alpha   90.00
_cell.angle_beta   90.00
_cell.angle_gamma   90.00
#
_symmetry.space_group_name_H-M   'P 1'
#
loop_
_entity.id
_entity.type
_entity.pdbx_description
1 polymer ?
#
loop_
_entity_poly.entity_id
_entity_poly.type
_entity_poly.pdbx_seq_one_letter_code
_entity_poly.pdbx_strand_id
1 'polypeptide(L)'
;MTKLQVDLAPIPSHVLEHSAEAQREKNRAKREQYNKGKVSEVKLTVNEQSNDVESLKKEINNLTEENKNLKTEKRDLKNEMRLMEAEIRSLNKKIIDGDIGSEDVDIKCDKNNAYSNNVRQTVIQLMSNVGVSAENCSKVIKIVSEGVCNKKIHQKLPCGQTCLNIALEGQVISDIHTAESVLSSDAVAVHSDGTSRDPKKVVNHQITTDKGHTFFLGFTIVATEDANTVFDVTINILRRIVTTYCDFKEKDQNEIFVQFLKKIRATMTDRAAVMKCFSKKFEEFLSSEIGEDVQLKLLNCNAHFLLGMSGACDKAFKKVEADIKHDTNEAIGRDKDKQFSRFSGEGETCTSRVIRVACDILGPPGDQKSGLSFAKKASCLASREIGLTVSLKPPQQ
;
A
#
# COMPACT_ATOMS: atom_id res chain seq x y z
N MET A 1 -68.65 1.22 -129.00
CA MET A 1 -69.96 0.74 -129.46
C MET A 1 -71.05 1.54 -128.76
N THR A 2 -71.78 2.31 -129.57
CA THR A 2 -73.21 2.67 -129.47
C THR A 2 -73.76 3.30 -128.18
N LYS A 3 -74.11 4.59 -128.32
CA LYS A 3 -75.04 5.37 -127.49
C LYS A 3 -76.39 4.66 -127.34
N LEU A 4 -77.01 4.77 -126.16
CA LEU A 4 -78.46 4.70 -126.00
C LEU A 4 -78.88 5.80 -125.03
N GLN A 5 -79.62 6.75 -125.60
CA GLN A 5 -80.19 7.94 -125.00
C GLN A 5 -81.65 7.60 -124.70
N VAL A 6 -82.10 7.78 -123.46
CA VAL A 6 -83.52 7.70 -123.08
C VAL A 6 -83.82 8.89 -122.18
N ASP A 7 -84.63 9.82 -122.70
CA ASP A 7 -85.22 10.94 -121.98
C ASP A 7 -86.39 10.45 -121.11
N LEU A 8 -86.50 10.98 -119.88
CA LEU A 8 -87.71 10.95 -119.06
C LEU A 8 -87.81 12.21 -118.20
N ALA A 9 -89.03 12.76 -118.16
CA ALA A 9 -89.43 14.12 -117.79
C ALA A 9 -89.32 14.47 -116.28
N PRO A 10 -89.38 15.78 -115.90
CA PRO A 10 -89.15 16.24 -114.53
C PRO A 10 -90.40 16.22 -113.65
N ILE A 11 -90.21 15.87 -112.36
CA ILE A 11 -91.23 15.90 -111.30
C ILE A 11 -91.21 17.30 -110.60
N PRO A 12 -92.36 17.90 -110.24
CA PRO A 12 -92.46 19.28 -109.76
C PRO A 12 -91.91 19.53 -108.34
N SER A 13 -91.28 20.71 -108.16
CA SER A 13 -90.37 21.08 -107.06
C SER A 13 -91.00 21.63 -105.77
N HIS A 14 -92.32 21.73 -105.63
CA HIS A 14 -92.93 22.58 -104.59
C HIS A 14 -93.40 21.89 -103.29
N VAL A 15 -93.13 20.59 -103.08
CA VAL A 15 -93.56 19.85 -101.86
C VAL A 15 -92.37 19.43 -100.96
N LEU A 16 -91.12 19.68 -101.37
CA LEU A 16 -89.91 19.25 -100.63
C LEU A 16 -89.29 20.31 -99.70
N GLU A 17 -89.69 21.59 -99.79
CA GLU A 17 -89.03 22.66 -99.02
C GLU A 17 -89.57 22.84 -97.59
N HIS A 18 -90.88 22.77 -97.35
CA HIS A 18 -91.45 22.94 -96.00
C HIS A 18 -91.17 21.78 -95.02
N SER A 19 -90.89 20.56 -95.53
CA SER A 19 -90.48 19.41 -94.69
C SER A 19 -88.99 19.46 -94.32
N ALA A 20 -88.15 20.05 -95.18
CA ALA A 20 -86.72 20.14 -94.95
C ALA A 20 -86.35 21.19 -93.88
N GLU A 21 -87.11 22.28 -93.79
CA GLU A 21 -86.85 23.38 -92.84
C GLU A 21 -87.18 23.01 -91.38
N ALA A 22 -88.34 22.40 -91.13
CA ALA A 22 -88.70 21.90 -89.80
C ALA A 22 -87.74 20.80 -89.29
N GLN A 23 -87.23 19.97 -90.20
CA GLN A 23 -86.23 18.94 -89.87
C GLN A 23 -84.85 19.55 -89.56
N ARG A 24 -84.46 20.63 -90.25
CA ARG A 24 -83.22 21.38 -89.97
C ARG A 24 -83.26 22.05 -88.60
N GLU A 25 -84.39 22.63 -88.22
CA GLU A 25 -84.55 23.31 -86.93
C GLU A 25 -84.58 22.33 -85.75
N LYS A 26 -85.27 21.19 -85.90
CA LYS A 26 -85.26 20.11 -84.91
C LYS A 26 -83.87 19.47 -84.74
N ASN A 27 -83.11 19.36 -85.83
CA ASN A 27 -81.72 18.91 -85.80
C ASN A 27 -80.78 19.96 -85.20
N ARG A 28 -81.06 21.26 -85.39
CA ARG A 28 -80.31 22.36 -84.76
C ARG A 28 -80.53 22.37 -83.25
N ALA A 29 -81.77 22.27 -82.79
CA ALA A 29 -82.10 22.19 -81.36
C ALA A 29 -81.50 20.94 -80.69
N LYS A 30 -81.55 19.77 -81.35
CA LYS A 30 -80.88 18.55 -80.86
C LYS A 30 -79.36 18.71 -80.78
N ARG A 31 -78.73 19.36 -81.76
CA ARG A 31 -77.29 19.66 -81.75
C ARG A 31 -76.92 20.64 -80.65
N GLU A 32 -77.72 21.68 -80.43
CA GLU A 32 -77.51 22.63 -79.34
C GLU A 32 -77.66 21.96 -77.97
N GLN A 33 -78.67 21.11 -77.78
CA GLN A 33 -78.86 20.36 -76.53
C GLN A 33 -77.72 19.36 -76.29
N TYR A 34 -77.28 18.64 -77.32
CA TYR A 34 -76.13 17.73 -77.26
C TYR A 34 -74.83 18.48 -76.95
N ASN A 35 -74.59 19.61 -77.62
CA ASN A 35 -73.42 20.45 -77.36
C ASN A 35 -73.47 21.04 -75.95
N LYS A 36 -74.64 21.43 -75.44
CA LYS A 36 -74.80 21.95 -74.09
C LYS A 36 -74.51 20.88 -73.02
N GLY A 37 -74.92 19.63 -73.26
CA GLY A 37 -74.59 18.47 -72.42
C GLY A 37 -73.09 18.14 -72.44
N LYS A 38 -72.47 18.13 -73.62
CA LYS A 38 -71.00 17.96 -73.75
C LYS A 38 -70.22 19.07 -73.06
N VAL A 39 -70.68 20.32 -73.16
CA VAL A 39 -70.04 21.45 -72.47
C VAL A 39 -70.18 21.35 -70.96
N SER A 40 -71.31 20.85 -70.42
CA SER A 40 -71.44 20.62 -68.98
C SER A 40 -70.55 19.47 -68.49
N GLU A 41 -70.44 18.39 -69.27
CA GLU A 41 -69.59 17.24 -68.95
C GLU A 41 -68.10 17.63 -68.93
N VAL A 42 -67.65 18.37 -69.96
CA VAL A 42 -66.28 18.91 -70.03
C VAL A 42 -66.02 19.88 -68.87
N LYS A 43 -66.99 20.71 -68.48
CA LYS A 43 -66.83 21.61 -67.33
C LYS A 43 -66.64 20.84 -66.02
N LEU A 44 -67.36 19.75 -65.81
CA LEU A 44 -67.21 18.92 -64.61
C LEU A 44 -65.83 18.26 -64.58
N THR A 45 -65.39 17.67 -65.70
CA THR A 45 -64.05 17.05 -65.78
C THR A 45 -62.93 18.07 -65.60
N VAL A 46 -63.05 19.27 -66.16
CA VAL A 46 -62.08 20.35 -65.94
C VAL A 46 -62.04 20.78 -64.48
N ASN A 47 -63.18 20.81 -63.78
CA ASN A 47 -63.22 21.17 -62.37
C ASN A 47 -62.59 20.09 -61.48
N GLU A 48 -62.85 18.81 -61.76
CA GLU A 48 -62.22 17.67 -61.08
C GLU A 48 -60.69 17.69 -61.29
N GLN A 49 -60.24 17.82 -62.53
CA GLN A 49 -58.82 17.93 -62.85
C GLN A 49 -58.18 19.17 -62.20
N SER A 50 -58.89 20.29 -62.09
CA SER A 50 -58.40 21.49 -61.42
C SER A 50 -58.18 21.24 -59.92
N ASN A 51 -59.09 20.51 -59.27
CA ASN A 51 -58.96 20.15 -57.85
C ASN A 51 -57.79 19.18 -57.62
N ASP A 52 -57.61 18.19 -58.50
CA ASP A 52 -56.49 17.26 -58.44
C ASP A 52 -55.15 17.98 -58.61
N VAL A 53 -55.08 18.94 -59.54
CA VAL A 53 -53.89 19.79 -59.75
C VAL A 53 -53.59 20.63 -58.51
N GLU A 54 -54.60 21.17 -57.83
CA GLU A 54 -54.39 21.89 -56.57
C GLU A 54 -53.91 20.99 -55.43
N SER A 55 -54.46 19.77 -55.34
CA SER A 55 -54.02 18.77 -54.36
C SER A 55 -52.55 18.36 -54.57
N LEU A 56 -52.18 18.02 -55.80
CA LEU A 56 -50.81 17.65 -56.17
C LEU A 56 -49.83 18.81 -55.96
N LYS A 57 -50.24 20.07 -56.22
CA LYS A 57 -49.41 21.24 -55.92
C LYS A 57 -49.11 21.36 -54.42
N LYS A 58 -50.09 21.09 -53.55
CA LYS A 58 -49.88 21.09 -52.10
C LYS A 58 -48.91 20.00 -51.68
N GLU A 59 -49.06 18.80 -52.23
CA GLU A 59 -48.17 17.67 -51.95
C GLU A 59 -46.72 17.94 -52.42
N ILE A 60 -46.54 18.48 -53.62
CA ILE A 60 -45.23 18.89 -54.13
C ILE A 60 -44.58 19.92 -53.21
N ASN A 61 -45.33 20.92 -52.74
CA ASN A 61 -44.80 21.93 -51.83
C ASN A 61 -44.34 21.31 -50.49
N ASN A 62 -45.14 20.40 -49.93
CA ASN A 62 -44.80 19.70 -48.69
C ASN A 62 -43.53 18.85 -48.86
N LEU A 63 -43.45 18.05 -49.92
CA LEU A 63 -42.27 17.22 -50.22
C LEU A 63 -41.03 18.08 -50.52
N THR A 64 -41.22 19.28 -51.07
CA THR A 64 -40.12 20.22 -51.31
C THR A 64 -39.54 20.76 -50.00
N GLU A 65 -40.41 21.11 -49.03
CA GLU A 65 -39.97 21.54 -47.70
C GLU A 65 -39.32 20.40 -46.91
N GLU A 66 -39.88 19.19 -46.96
CA GLU A 66 -39.29 18.02 -46.31
C GLU A 66 -37.89 17.71 -46.86
N ASN A 67 -37.70 17.78 -48.18
CA ASN A 67 -36.39 17.62 -48.80
C ASN A 67 -35.39 18.70 -48.40
N LYS A 68 -35.83 19.95 -48.16
CA LYS A 68 -34.95 21.00 -47.64
C LYS A 68 -34.48 20.66 -46.22
N ASN A 69 -35.39 20.22 -45.36
CA ASN A 69 -35.09 19.84 -43.98
C ASN A 69 -34.15 18.63 -43.90
N LEU A 70 -34.40 17.59 -44.69
CA LEU A 70 -33.51 16.42 -44.77
C LEU A 70 -32.12 16.79 -45.29
N LYS A 71 -32.03 17.77 -46.21
CA LYS A 71 -30.75 18.25 -46.73
C LYS A 71 -29.95 19.01 -45.67
N THR A 72 -30.62 19.77 -44.79
CA THR A 72 -29.96 20.42 -43.65
C THR A 72 -29.50 19.42 -42.62
N GLU A 73 -30.34 18.46 -42.23
CA GLU A 73 -30.00 17.42 -41.24
C GLU A 73 -28.83 16.55 -41.72
N LYS A 74 -28.82 16.16 -42.99
CA LYS A 74 -27.71 15.44 -43.61
C LYS A 74 -26.40 16.22 -43.57
N ARG A 75 -26.47 17.55 -43.67
CA ARG A 75 -25.29 18.42 -43.58
C ARG A 75 -24.76 18.45 -42.15
N ASP A 76 -25.65 18.54 -41.17
CA ASP A 76 -25.28 18.66 -39.76
C ASP A 76 -24.69 17.34 -39.23
N LEU A 77 -25.33 16.20 -39.54
CA LEU A 77 -24.77 14.86 -39.26
C LEU A 77 -23.39 14.65 -39.89
N LYS A 78 -23.19 15.15 -41.11
CA LYS A 78 -21.88 15.06 -41.79
C LYS A 78 -20.80 15.90 -41.08
N ASN A 79 -21.17 17.03 -40.48
CA ASN A 79 -20.25 17.84 -39.69
C ASN A 79 -19.90 17.16 -38.36
N GLU A 80 -20.89 16.58 -37.69
CA GLU A 80 -20.68 15.84 -36.44
C GLU A 80 -19.78 14.61 -36.65
N MET A 81 -20.01 13.85 -37.72
CA MET A 81 -19.16 12.73 -38.10
C MET A 81 -17.71 13.16 -38.37
N ARG A 82 -17.48 14.33 -38.99
CA ARG A 82 -16.13 14.89 -39.18
C ARG A 82 -15.45 15.26 -37.87
N LEU A 83 -16.20 15.79 -36.90
CA LEU A 83 -15.68 16.12 -35.58
C LEU A 83 -15.29 14.84 -34.82
N MET A 84 -16.16 13.83 -34.82
CA MET A 84 -15.85 12.52 -34.22
C MET A 84 -14.64 11.85 -34.86
N GLU A 85 -14.53 11.87 -36.20
CA GLU A 85 -13.35 11.33 -36.88
C GLU A 85 -12.05 12.09 -36.54
N ALA A 86 -12.14 13.41 -36.29
CA ALA A 86 -11.00 14.20 -35.85
C ALA A 86 -10.59 13.85 -34.41
N GLU A 87 -11.57 13.62 -33.54
CA GLU A 87 -11.35 13.20 -32.16
C GLU A 87 -10.75 11.79 -32.09
N ILE A 88 -11.28 10.84 -32.87
CA ILE A 88 -10.70 9.49 -33.00
C ILE A 88 -9.27 9.56 -33.53
N ARG A 89 -8.99 10.39 -34.53
CA ARG A 89 -7.60 10.60 -35.03
C ARG A 89 -6.69 11.19 -33.96
N SER A 90 -7.18 12.14 -33.18
CA SER A 90 -6.45 12.74 -32.05
C SER A 90 -6.16 11.72 -30.96
N LEU A 91 -7.15 10.93 -30.56
CA LEU A 91 -7.02 9.86 -29.57
C LEU A 91 -6.07 8.75 -30.06
N ASN A 92 -6.21 8.31 -31.30
CA ASN A 92 -5.31 7.33 -31.90
C ASN A 92 -3.88 7.86 -32.00
N LYS A 93 -3.70 9.15 -32.31
CA LYS A 93 -2.38 9.78 -32.27
C LYS A 93 -1.81 9.77 -30.85
N LYS A 94 -2.58 10.09 -29.82
CA LYS A 94 -2.16 9.98 -28.40
C LYS A 94 -1.80 8.55 -28.00
N ILE A 95 -2.51 7.55 -28.52
CA ILE A 95 -2.23 6.12 -28.27
C ILE A 95 -0.94 5.69 -28.99
N ILE A 96 -0.76 6.07 -30.25
CA ILE A 96 0.40 5.70 -31.08
C ILE A 96 1.68 6.44 -30.65
N ASP A 97 1.56 7.72 -30.27
CA ASP A 97 2.67 8.53 -29.77
C ASP A 97 3.07 8.16 -28.33
N GLY A 98 2.43 7.15 -27.71
CA GLY A 98 2.97 6.44 -26.54
C GLY A 98 2.55 6.97 -25.16
N ASP A 99 1.57 7.85 -25.07
CA ASP A 99 1.24 8.55 -23.80
C ASP A 99 0.42 7.70 -22.80
N ILE A 100 0.10 6.44 -23.14
CA ILE A 100 -0.71 5.53 -22.29
C ILE A 100 0.07 4.25 -21.90
N GLY A 101 1.33 4.12 -22.34
CA GLY A 101 2.18 2.94 -22.05
C GLY A 101 3.49 3.24 -21.32
N SER A 102 3.92 4.50 -21.26
CA SER A 102 5.15 4.93 -20.60
C SER A 102 4.92 6.14 -19.70
N GLU A 103 4.07 5.99 -18.68
CA GLU A 103 4.27 6.81 -17.49
C GLU A 103 5.63 6.41 -16.91
N ASP A 104 6.68 7.06 -17.40
CA ASP A 104 7.97 7.10 -16.74
C ASP A 104 7.70 7.40 -15.27
N VAL A 105 8.18 6.51 -14.40
CA VAL A 105 8.06 6.75 -12.97
C VAL A 105 8.89 7.98 -12.67
N ASP A 106 8.22 9.09 -12.39
CA ASP A 106 8.92 10.30 -11.99
C ASP A 106 9.48 10.11 -10.58
N ILE A 107 10.78 9.87 -10.53
CA ILE A 107 11.50 9.64 -9.28
C ILE A 107 12.09 10.94 -8.73
N LYS A 108 11.98 12.04 -9.46
CA LYS A 108 12.44 13.36 -9.04
C LYS A 108 11.27 14.31 -8.84
N CYS A 109 11.52 15.42 -8.16
CA CYS A 109 10.57 16.51 -8.12
C CYS A 109 11.04 17.66 -9.02
N ASP A 110 10.08 18.41 -9.54
CA ASP A 110 10.30 19.52 -10.48
C ASP A 110 11.21 20.61 -9.90
N LYS A 111 11.30 20.70 -8.57
CA LYS A 111 12.09 21.71 -7.86
C LYS A 111 13.42 21.12 -7.39
N ASN A 112 14.53 21.64 -7.91
CA ASN A 112 15.89 21.36 -7.44
C ASN A 112 16.46 19.96 -7.73
N ASN A 113 15.88 19.20 -8.68
CA ASN A 113 16.41 17.89 -9.09
C ASN A 113 16.50 16.88 -7.92
N ALA A 114 15.73 17.12 -6.85
CA ALA A 114 15.67 16.29 -5.66
C ALA A 114 14.82 15.05 -5.92
N TYR A 115 15.07 13.95 -5.19
CA TYR A 115 14.24 12.76 -5.28
C TYR A 115 12.87 13.00 -4.64
N SER A 116 11.83 12.40 -5.23
CA SER A 116 10.47 12.49 -4.71
C SER A 116 10.36 11.86 -3.32
N ASN A 117 9.36 12.29 -2.53
CA ASN A 117 9.13 11.76 -1.18
C ASN A 117 8.91 10.24 -1.20
N ASN A 118 8.27 9.71 -2.24
CA ASN A 118 8.06 8.27 -2.41
C ASN A 118 9.39 7.51 -2.51
N VAL A 119 10.35 8.02 -3.29
CA VAL A 119 11.68 7.42 -3.42
C VAL A 119 12.43 7.51 -2.09
N ARG A 120 12.38 8.67 -1.43
CA ARG A 120 13.04 8.88 -0.13
C ARG A 120 12.49 7.92 0.94
N GLN A 121 11.17 7.81 1.04
CA GLN A 121 10.49 6.88 1.94
C GLN A 121 10.82 5.42 1.62
N THR A 122 10.85 5.06 0.33
CA THR A 122 11.23 3.70 -0.11
C THR A 122 12.66 3.38 0.33
N VAL A 123 13.61 4.29 0.14
CA VAL A 123 15.00 4.10 0.59
C VAL A 123 15.08 3.92 2.11
N ILE A 124 14.37 4.76 2.88
CA ILE A 124 14.32 4.64 4.35
C ILE A 124 13.81 3.25 4.73
N GLN A 125 12.67 2.80 4.18
CA GLN A 125 12.07 1.50 4.50
C GLN A 125 12.96 0.31 4.10
N LEU A 126 13.60 0.38 2.93
CA LEU A 126 14.53 -0.68 2.48
C LEU A 126 15.70 -0.83 3.45
N MET A 127 16.25 0.28 3.93
CA MET A 127 17.39 0.26 4.84
C MET A 127 16.98 -0.10 6.28
N SER A 128 15.89 0.47 6.80
CA SER A 128 15.48 0.30 8.20
C SER A 128 14.74 -1.00 8.47
N ASN A 129 13.83 -1.40 7.59
CA ASN A 129 12.91 -2.52 7.85
C ASN A 129 13.40 -3.81 7.20
N VAL A 130 13.99 -3.70 6.00
CA VAL A 130 14.44 -4.87 5.22
C VAL A 130 15.93 -5.14 5.40
N GLY A 131 16.72 -4.14 5.82
CA GLY A 131 18.16 -4.27 6.01
C GLY A 131 18.97 -4.28 4.71
N VAL A 132 18.46 -3.66 3.65
CA VAL A 132 19.18 -3.49 2.38
C VAL A 132 20.32 -2.49 2.56
N SER A 133 21.52 -2.83 2.11
CA SER A 133 22.65 -1.89 2.14
C SER A 133 22.44 -0.71 1.19
N ALA A 134 22.95 0.47 1.55
CA ALA A 134 22.78 1.70 0.77
C ALA A 134 23.22 1.56 -0.71
N GLU A 135 24.28 0.78 -0.98
CA GLU A 135 24.78 0.49 -2.33
C GLU A 135 23.84 -0.37 -3.18
N ASN A 136 22.93 -1.10 -2.54
CA ASN A 136 22.02 -2.02 -3.19
C ASN A 136 20.57 -1.48 -3.27
N CYS A 137 20.23 -0.42 -2.55
CA CYS A 137 18.89 0.18 -2.59
C CYS A 137 18.42 0.49 -4.01
N SER A 138 19.26 1.12 -4.84
CA SER A 138 18.93 1.46 -6.23
C SER A 138 18.70 0.21 -7.09
N LYS A 139 19.49 -0.85 -6.86
CA LYS A 139 19.33 -2.11 -7.57
C LYS A 139 18.01 -2.77 -7.21
N VAL A 140 17.65 -2.78 -5.92
CA VAL A 140 16.38 -3.32 -5.44
C VAL A 140 15.21 -2.53 -6.04
N ILE A 141 15.23 -1.20 -5.98
CA ILE A 141 14.19 -0.35 -6.58
C ILE A 141 14.02 -0.64 -8.07
N LYS A 142 15.14 -0.76 -8.81
CA LYS A 142 15.10 -1.08 -10.24
C LYS A 142 14.50 -2.47 -10.51
N ILE A 143 14.97 -3.50 -9.79
CA ILE A 143 14.49 -4.87 -9.94
C ILE A 143 12.99 -4.96 -9.63
N VAL A 144 12.52 -4.31 -8.56
CA VAL A 144 11.10 -4.31 -8.19
C VAL A 144 10.26 -3.55 -9.23
N SER A 145 10.70 -2.37 -9.68
CA SER A 145 9.98 -1.60 -10.68
C SER A 145 9.86 -2.34 -12.03
N GLU A 146 10.96 -2.92 -12.50
CA GLU A 146 10.99 -3.61 -13.79
C GLU A 146 10.35 -5.01 -13.71
N GLY A 147 10.63 -5.76 -12.65
CA GLY A 147 10.20 -7.14 -12.52
C GLY A 147 8.78 -7.31 -11.99
N VAL A 148 8.33 -6.44 -11.08
CA VAL A 148 7.00 -6.54 -10.46
C VAL A 148 6.01 -5.56 -11.10
N CYS A 149 6.44 -4.31 -11.32
CA CYS A 149 5.54 -3.26 -11.82
C CYS A 149 5.56 -3.11 -13.34
N ASN A 150 6.44 -3.83 -14.06
CA ASN A 150 6.67 -3.68 -15.50
C ASN A 150 6.90 -2.21 -15.93
N LYS A 151 7.46 -1.38 -15.04
CA LYS A 151 7.79 0.02 -15.29
C LYS A 151 9.31 0.19 -15.34
N LYS A 152 9.81 0.72 -16.45
CA LYS A 152 11.23 1.07 -16.59
C LYS A 152 11.50 2.44 -15.97
N ILE A 153 12.59 2.56 -15.25
CA ILE A 153 13.05 3.82 -14.67
C ILE A 153 14.23 4.31 -15.51
N HIS A 154 13.98 5.32 -16.34
CA HIS A 154 15.01 5.93 -17.19
C HIS A 154 15.85 6.98 -16.47
N GLN A 155 15.27 7.61 -15.44
CA GLN A 155 15.94 8.59 -14.62
C GLN A 155 17.01 7.94 -13.72
N LYS A 156 18.06 8.70 -13.37
CA LYS A 156 19.14 8.23 -12.48
C LYS A 156 18.59 8.02 -11.07
N LEU A 157 18.65 6.78 -10.60
CA LEU A 157 18.31 6.40 -9.22
C LEU A 157 19.37 6.91 -8.20
N PRO A 158 18.99 7.07 -6.91
CA PRO A 158 19.91 7.54 -5.88
C PRO A 158 21.11 6.60 -5.75
N CYS A 159 22.32 7.13 -5.69
CA CYS A 159 23.53 6.33 -5.47
C CYS A 159 23.68 6.01 -3.98
N GLY A 160 24.64 5.14 -3.61
CA GLY A 160 24.87 4.74 -2.23
C GLY A 160 25.02 5.91 -1.25
N GLN A 161 25.80 6.94 -1.61
CA GLN A 161 25.93 8.13 -0.76
C GLN A 161 24.62 8.90 -0.62
N THR A 162 23.83 9.02 -1.69
CA THR A 162 22.51 9.64 -1.61
C THR A 162 21.57 8.84 -0.74
N CYS A 163 21.58 7.51 -0.84
CA CYS A 163 20.80 6.63 0.02
C CYS A 163 21.17 6.80 1.50
N LEU A 164 22.47 6.91 1.81
CA LEU A 164 22.94 7.19 3.17
C LEU A 164 22.42 8.55 3.67
N ASN A 165 22.49 9.60 2.86
CA ASN A 165 21.97 10.91 3.24
C ASN A 165 20.45 10.85 3.49
N ILE A 166 19.69 10.15 2.65
CA ILE A 166 18.25 9.92 2.85
C ILE A 166 17.98 9.13 4.14
N ALA A 167 18.82 8.14 4.47
CA ALA A 167 18.69 7.41 5.75
C ALA A 167 18.93 8.31 6.96
N LEU A 168 19.90 9.24 6.88
CA LEU A 168 20.14 10.26 7.92
C LEU A 168 18.95 11.20 8.07
N GLU A 169 18.27 11.58 6.98
CA GLU A 169 17.01 12.33 7.06
C GLU A 169 15.93 11.52 7.80
N GLY A 170 15.86 10.21 7.54
CA GLY A 170 14.98 9.30 8.28
C GLY A 170 15.28 9.28 9.78
N GLN A 171 16.56 9.35 10.16
CA GLN A 171 16.97 9.46 11.56
C GLN A 171 16.50 10.77 12.20
N VAL A 172 16.65 11.90 11.49
CA VAL A 172 16.14 13.21 11.96
C VAL A 172 14.63 13.17 12.18
N ILE A 173 13.87 12.60 11.22
CA ILE A 173 12.42 12.42 11.35
C ILE A 173 12.08 11.54 12.55
N SER A 174 12.83 10.45 12.75
CA SER A 174 12.66 9.54 13.88
C SER A 174 12.90 10.24 15.22
N ASP A 175 13.94 11.08 15.32
CA ASP A 175 14.23 11.85 16.53
C ASP A 175 13.10 12.84 16.84
N ILE A 176 12.61 13.59 15.83
CA ILE A 176 11.49 14.52 15.98
C ILE A 176 10.24 13.79 16.48
N HIS A 177 9.88 12.68 15.84
CA HIS A 177 8.71 11.89 16.22
C HIS A 177 8.85 11.28 17.62
N THR A 178 10.06 10.83 17.97
CA THR A 178 10.35 10.35 19.33
C THR A 178 10.13 11.45 20.35
N ALA A 179 10.63 12.67 20.09
CA ALA A 179 10.44 13.82 20.98
C ALA A 179 8.96 14.19 21.13
N GLU A 180 8.20 14.28 20.04
CA GLU A 180 6.76 14.53 20.09
C GLU A 180 6.00 13.45 20.88
N SER A 181 6.38 12.20 20.70
CA SER A 181 5.78 11.07 21.42
C SER A 181 6.09 11.11 22.91
N VAL A 182 7.32 11.42 23.30
CA VAL A 182 7.72 11.55 24.72
C VAL A 182 7.01 12.73 25.37
N LEU A 183 7.02 13.91 24.74
CA LEU A 183 6.41 15.12 25.29
C LEU A 183 4.89 14.99 25.45
N SER A 184 4.23 14.23 24.57
CA SER A 184 2.79 13.94 24.61
C SER A 184 2.39 12.75 25.49
N SER A 185 3.36 12.06 26.09
CA SER A 185 3.11 10.96 27.04
C SER A 185 3.10 11.49 28.48
N ASP A 186 2.41 10.81 29.39
CA ASP A 186 2.43 11.14 30.82
C ASP A 186 3.68 10.58 31.50
N ALA A 187 4.09 9.39 31.06
CA ALA A 187 5.29 8.71 31.54
C ALA A 187 5.96 7.92 30.42
N VAL A 188 7.29 7.85 30.49
CA VAL A 188 8.12 7.01 29.61
C VAL A 188 9.14 6.22 30.41
N ALA A 189 9.55 5.09 29.84
CA ALA A 189 10.61 4.23 30.35
C ALA A 189 11.80 4.24 29.39
N VAL A 190 13.01 4.49 29.89
CA VAL A 190 14.24 4.38 29.11
C VAL A 190 14.83 2.99 29.27
N HIS A 191 15.14 2.36 28.16
CA HIS A 191 15.70 1.02 28.10
C HIS A 191 17.14 1.07 27.61
N SER A 192 18.02 0.30 28.25
CA SER A 192 19.37 0.04 27.74
C SER A 192 19.67 -1.45 27.74
N ASP A 193 20.21 -1.93 26.63
CA ASP A 193 20.57 -3.34 26.42
C ASP A 193 21.97 -3.43 25.82
N GLY A 194 22.87 -4.14 26.49
CA GLY A 194 24.29 -4.19 26.15
C GLY A 194 24.72 -5.56 25.64
N THR A 195 25.21 -5.62 24.40
CA THR A 195 25.73 -6.84 23.80
C THR A 195 27.19 -6.72 23.41
N SER A 196 27.89 -7.85 23.38
CA SER A 196 29.29 -7.92 22.96
C SER A 196 29.38 -8.71 21.67
N ARG A 197 29.97 -8.10 20.64
CA ARG A 197 30.29 -8.73 19.36
C ARG A 197 31.78 -8.50 19.10
N ASP A 198 32.58 -9.49 19.46
CA ASP A 198 34.03 -9.40 19.63
C ASP A 198 34.75 -8.55 18.55
N PRO A 199 35.63 -7.60 18.93
CA PRO A 199 35.97 -7.12 20.28
C PRO A 199 35.10 -5.91 20.73
N LYS A 200 33.97 -5.64 20.08
CA LYS A 200 33.19 -4.42 20.27
C LYS A 200 32.02 -4.64 21.22
N LYS A 201 31.87 -3.73 22.19
CA LYS A 201 30.66 -3.64 23.01
C LYS A 201 29.70 -2.66 22.36
N VAL A 202 28.42 -3.00 22.32
CA VAL A 202 27.39 -2.23 21.66
C VAL A 202 26.22 -2.10 22.60
N VAL A 203 25.84 -0.85 22.91
CA VAL A 203 24.70 -0.54 23.76
C VAL A 203 23.55 -0.03 22.89
N ASN A 204 22.43 -0.71 22.97
CA ASN A 204 21.15 -0.30 22.41
C ASN A 204 20.42 0.60 23.42
N HIS A 205 19.78 1.65 22.92
CA HIS A 205 18.86 2.46 23.72
C HIS A 205 17.47 2.49 23.08
N GLN A 206 16.44 2.36 23.91
CA GLN A 206 15.05 2.46 23.47
C GLN A 206 14.27 3.29 24.49
N ILE A 207 13.11 3.81 24.07
CA ILE A 207 12.18 4.48 24.96
C ILE A 207 10.77 3.94 24.72
N THR A 208 10.07 3.56 25.78
CA THR A 208 8.70 3.09 25.69
C THR A 208 7.77 4.09 26.36
N THR A 209 6.70 4.47 25.66
CA THR A 209 5.66 5.36 26.16
C THR A 209 4.61 4.59 26.97
N ASP A 210 3.86 5.31 27.79
CA ASP A 210 2.65 4.82 28.48
C ASP A 210 1.58 4.23 27.54
N LYS A 211 1.56 4.66 26.27
CA LYS A 211 0.72 4.10 25.20
C LYS A 211 1.23 2.75 24.66
N GLY A 212 2.36 2.26 25.16
CA GLY A 212 2.96 0.99 24.74
C GLY A 212 3.77 1.07 23.44
N HIS A 213 4.07 2.26 22.94
CA HIS A 213 4.93 2.43 21.77
C HIS A 213 6.39 2.46 22.19
N THR A 214 7.21 1.58 21.58
CA THR A 214 8.66 1.55 21.81
C THR A 214 9.39 2.14 20.61
N PHE A 215 10.20 3.16 20.86
CA PHE A 215 11.05 3.79 19.87
C PHE A 215 12.50 3.36 20.08
N PHE A 216 13.15 2.97 18.99
CA PHE A 216 14.55 2.63 18.97
C PHE A 216 15.39 3.90 18.81
N LEU A 217 16.34 4.14 19.72
CA LEU A 217 17.14 5.37 19.77
C LEU A 217 18.54 5.21 19.17
N GLY A 218 18.92 4.00 18.77
CA GLY A 218 20.22 3.72 18.16
C GLY A 218 21.05 2.70 18.92
N PHE A 219 22.13 2.27 18.24
CA PHE A 219 23.23 1.52 18.82
C PHE A 219 24.44 2.44 18.99
N THR A 220 25.15 2.29 20.10
CA THR A 220 26.41 2.99 20.34
C THR A 220 27.50 1.98 20.65
N ILE A 221 28.60 2.06 19.90
CA ILE A 221 29.80 1.27 20.20
C ILE A 221 30.50 1.91 21.39
N VAL A 222 30.78 1.14 22.42
CA VAL A 222 31.45 1.59 23.64
C VAL A 222 32.68 0.74 23.93
N ALA A 223 33.66 1.31 24.62
CA ALA A 223 34.85 0.56 25.05
C ALA A 223 34.51 -0.34 26.26
N THR A 224 33.76 0.21 27.21
CA THR A 224 33.28 -0.47 28.42
C THR A 224 31.79 -0.25 28.58
N GLU A 225 31.12 -1.19 29.23
CA GLU A 225 29.69 -1.09 29.58
C GLU A 225 29.59 -0.87 31.08
N ASP A 226 30.35 0.09 31.61
CA ASP A 226 30.24 0.53 32.99
C ASP A 226 29.15 1.60 33.15
N ALA A 227 28.78 1.90 34.39
CA ALA A 227 27.66 2.77 34.69
C ALA A 227 27.85 4.20 34.19
N ASN A 228 29.09 4.70 34.17
CA ASN A 228 29.39 6.05 33.67
C ASN A 228 29.21 6.08 32.15
N THR A 229 29.78 5.10 31.45
CA THR A 229 29.70 5.04 30.00
C THR A 229 28.25 4.93 29.52
N VAL A 230 27.44 4.08 30.15
CA VAL A 230 26.02 3.96 29.79
C VAL A 230 25.24 5.23 30.13
N PHE A 231 25.55 5.89 31.25
CA PHE A 231 24.99 7.20 31.60
C PHE A 231 25.30 8.26 30.54
N ASP A 232 26.57 8.45 30.21
CA ASP A 232 27.02 9.46 29.26
C ASP A 232 26.39 9.25 27.87
N VAL A 233 26.36 7.99 27.41
CA VAL A 233 25.72 7.64 26.13
C VAL A 233 24.22 7.91 26.18
N THR A 234 23.53 7.55 27.28
CA THR A 234 22.09 7.83 27.44
C THR A 234 21.83 9.32 27.35
N ILE A 235 22.55 10.15 28.12
CA ILE A 235 22.37 11.61 28.11
C ILE A 235 22.65 12.20 26.72
N ASN A 236 23.71 11.74 26.05
CA ASN A 236 24.04 12.20 24.70
C ASN A 236 22.94 11.88 23.69
N ILE A 237 22.33 10.69 23.78
CA ILE A 237 21.20 10.31 22.92
C ILE A 237 19.97 11.17 23.22
N LEU A 238 19.63 11.38 24.48
CA LEU A 238 18.49 12.21 24.87
C LEU A 238 18.68 13.67 24.43
N ARG A 239 19.88 14.23 24.61
CA ARG A 239 20.23 15.58 24.14
C ARG A 239 20.14 15.68 22.62
N ARG A 240 20.69 14.71 21.87
CA ARG A 240 20.59 14.67 20.40
C ARG A 240 19.14 14.75 19.93
N ILE A 241 18.24 13.97 20.53
CA ILE A 241 16.82 13.94 20.19
C ILE A 241 16.18 15.31 20.43
N VAL A 242 16.42 15.90 21.59
CA VAL A 242 15.86 17.21 21.96
C VAL A 242 16.44 18.33 21.09
N THR A 243 17.75 18.37 20.87
CA THR A 243 18.39 19.33 19.96
C THR A 243 17.77 19.26 18.57
N THR A 244 17.65 18.06 18.00
CA THR A 244 17.05 17.87 16.67
C THR A 244 15.60 18.37 16.61
N TYR A 245 14.81 18.08 17.64
CA TYR A 245 13.43 18.55 17.74
C TYR A 245 13.32 20.08 17.91
N CYS A 246 14.16 20.67 18.75
CA CYS A 246 14.16 22.11 19.00
C CYS A 246 14.66 22.91 17.81
N ASP A 247 15.66 22.41 17.08
CA ASP A 247 16.15 23.03 15.84
C ASP A 247 15.05 23.01 14.77
N PHE A 248 14.24 21.95 14.72
CA PHE A 248 13.11 21.84 13.78
C PHE A 248 11.89 22.68 14.18
N LYS A 249 11.57 22.78 15.48
CA LYS A 249 10.40 23.51 15.99
C LYS A 249 10.71 24.95 16.42
N GLU A 250 11.96 25.37 16.31
CA GLU A 250 12.46 26.68 16.76
C GLU A 250 12.13 26.96 18.24
N LYS A 251 12.48 26.01 19.12
CA LYS A 251 12.21 26.09 20.57
C LYS A 251 13.49 26.17 21.42
N ASP A 252 13.36 26.66 22.65
CA ASP A 252 14.47 26.65 23.60
C ASP A 252 14.87 25.22 23.98
N GLN A 253 16.13 24.89 23.80
CA GLN A 253 16.65 23.53 24.04
C GLN A 253 16.62 23.16 25.52
N ASN A 254 16.92 24.09 26.43
CA ASN A 254 17.00 23.80 27.86
C ASN A 254 15.61 23.55 28.44
N GLU A 255 14.64 24.40 28.11
CA GLU A 255 13.26 24.25 28.55
C GLU A 255 12.67 22.90 28.09
N ILE A 256 12.84 22.57 26.80
CA ILE A 256 12.32 21.31 26.26
C ILE A 256 13.07 20.11 26.82
N PHE A 257 14.37 20.22 27.06
CA PHE A 257 15.15 19.13 27.65
C PHE A 257 14.64 18.82 29.07
N VAL A 258 14.40 19.84 29.91
CA VAL A 258 13.81 19.65 31.25
C VAL A 258 12.42 19.04 31.15
N GLN A 259 11.56 19.53 30.24
CA GLN A 259 10.23 18.94 30.02
C GLN A 259 10.31 17.47 29.59
N PHE A 260 11.26 17.13 28.72
CA PHE A 260 11.50 15.76 28.26
C PHE A 260 11.95 14.87 29.42
N LEU A 261 12.90 15.33 30.23
CA LEU A 261 13.38 14.60 31.41
C LEU A 261 12.26 14.35 32.44
N LYS A 262 11.36 15.32 32.66
CA LYS A 262 10.19 15.16 33.55
C LYS A 262 9.26 14.01 33.15
N LYS A 263 9.28 13.57 31.89
CA LYS A 263 8.49 12.43 31.42
C LYS A 263 9.09 11.09 31.82
N ILE A 264 10.41 11.03 32.08
CA ILE A 264 11.10 9.77 32.38
C ILE A 264 10.78 9.36 33.81
N ARG A 265 10.04 8.25 33.96
CA ARG A 265 9.62 7.71 35.28
C ARG A 265 10.25 6.38 35.60
N ALA A 266 10.82 5.70 34.61
CA ALA A 266 11.39 4.39 34.78
C ALA A 266 12.63 4.18 33.92
N THR A 267 13.47 3.26 34.39
CA THR A 267 14.58 2.70 33.62
C THR A 267 14.46 1.19 33.60
N MET A 268 14.87 0.54 32.50
CA MET A 268 14.86 -0.91 32.36
C MET A 268 16.11 -1.40 31.66
N THR A 269 16.63 -2.53 32.12
CA THR A 269 17.91 -3.06 31.63
C THR A 269 18.11 -4.53 32.04
N ASP A 270 18.99 -5.20 31.30
CA ASP A 270 19.36 -6.60 31.45
C ASP A 270 20.53 -6.83 32.45
N ARG A 271 21.27 -5.78 32.86
CA ARG A 271 22.48 -5.94 33.72
C ARG A 271 22.34 -5.36 35.13
N ALA A 272 21.90 -6.20 36.07
CA ALA A 272 21.52 -5.79 37.43
C ALA A 272 22.57 -4.99 38.24
N ALA A 273 23.87 -5.31 38.18
CA ALA A 273 24.87 -4.69 39.06
C ALA A 273 25.34 -3.31 38.58
N VAL A 274 25.75 -3.20 37.32
CA VAL A 274 26.15 -1.92 36.70
C VAL A 274 24.99 -0.93 36.75
N MET A 275 23.77 -1.43 36.58
CA MET A 275 22.64 -0.57 36.36
C MET A 275 22.02 0.02 37.62
N LYS A 276 22.24 -0.59 38.79
CA LYS A 276 21.94 0.09 40.06
C LYS A 276 22.73 1.39 40.19
N CYS A 277 24.02 1.36 39.81
CA CYS A 277 24.86 2.56 39.82
C CYS A 277 24.44 3.57 38.74
N PHE A 278 24.06 3.11 37.54
CA PHE A 278 23.51 3.96 36.49
C PHE A 278 22.20 4.63 36.95
N SER A 279 21.22 3.87 37.44
CA SER A 279 19.92 4.42 37.85
C SER A 279 20.09 5.45 38.96
N LYS A 280 20.97 5.19 39.94
CA LYS A 280 21.29 6.18 40.98
C LYS A 280 21.88 7.46 40.41
N LYS A 281 22.87 7.35 39.51
CA LYS A 281 23.47 8.51 38.83
C LYS A 281 22.45 9.28 37.99
N PHE A 282 21.57 8.55 37.32
CA PHE A 282 20.53 9.14 36.49
C PHE A 282 19.47 9.85 37.34
N GLU A 283 19.11 9.29 38.49
CA GLU A 283 18.25 9.93 39.49
C GLU A 283 18.88 11.21 40.05
N GLU A 284 20.16 11.17 40.46
CA GLU A 284 20.92 12.34 40.90
C GLU A 284 20.95 13.44 39.82
N PHE A 285 21.18 13.05 38.56
CA PHE A 285 21.16 13.97 37.41
C PHE A 285 19.77 14.58 37.20
N LEU A 286 18.71 13.76 37.19
CA LEU A 286 17.34 14.24 37.02
C LEU A 286 16.96 15.24 38.12
N SER A 287 17.28 14.94 39.38
CA SER A 287 17.02 15.85 40.49
C SER A 287 17.78 17.17 40.35
N SER A 288 19.01 17.14 39.82
CA SER A 288 19.79 18.36 39.57
C SER A 288 19.25 19.23 38.43
N GLU A 289 18.77 18.63 37.34
CA GLU A 289 18.27 19.36 36.17
C GLU A 289 16.81 19.83 36.35
N ILE A 290 16.00 19.05 37.07
CA ILE A 290 14.57 19.35 37.28
C ILE A 290 14.36 20.25 38.50
N GLY A 291 15.26 20.19 39.50
CA GLY A 291 15.13 20.94 40.75
C GLY A 291 14.11 20.35 41.73
N GLU A 292 13.70 19.10 41.53
CA GLU A 292 12.76 18.35 42.38
C GLU A 292 13.38 16.99 42.71
N ASP A 293 12.99 16.38 43.83
CA ASP A 293 13.42 15.02 44.13
C ASP A 293 12.68 14.03 43.22
N VAL A 294 13.40 13.46 42.25
CA VAL A 294 12.83 12.54 41.27
C VAL A 294 13.09 11.12 41.72
N GLN A 295 12.02 10.35 41.96
CA GLN A 295 12.16 8.92 42.23
C GLN A 295 12.01 8.10 40.94
N LEU A 296 13.10 7.47 40.47
CA LEU A 296 13.06 6.60 39.30
C LEU A 296 12.68 5.17 39.67
N LYS A 297 11.71 4.59 38.94
CA LYS A 297 11.40 3.17 39.05
C LYS A 297 12.39 2.33 38.23
N LEU A 298 13.23 1.55 38.89
CA LEU A 298 14.03 0.53 38.22
C LEU A 298 13.17 -0.69 37.92
N LEU A 299 12.79 -0.87 36.67
CA LEU A 299 12.12 -2.06 36.19
C LEU A 299 13.19 -3.10 35.88
N ASN A 300 13.24 -4.16 36.68
CA ASN A 300 14.08 -5.31 36.36
C ASN A 300 13.57 -5.95 35.06
N CYS A 301 14.49 -6.41 34.20
CA CYS A 301 14.11 -7.28 33.08
C CYS A 301 13.22 -8.43 33.61
N ASN A 302 12.10 -8.72 32.93
CA ASN A 302 11.17 -9.78 33.34
C ASN A 302 11.88 -11.16 33.45
N ALA A 303 13.02 -11.35 32.79
CA ALA A 303 13.87 -12.52 32.97
C ALA A 303 14.37 -12.68 34.42
N HIS A 304 14.54 -11.59 35.19
CA HIS A 304 14.91 -11.66 36.60
C HIS A 304 13.80 -12.23 37.48
N PHE A 305 12.52 -12.10 37.10
CA PHE A 305 11.45 -12.83 37.78
C PHE A 305 11.63 -14.34 37.57
N LEU A 306 11.90 -14.77 36.34
CA LEU A 306 12.18 -16.18 36.04
C LEU A 306 13.45 -16.68 36.77
N LEU A 307 14.48 -15.83 36.88
CA LEU A 307 15.68 -16.13 37.65
C LEU A 307 15.37 -16.26 39.15
N GLY A 308 14.54 -15.37 39.69
CA GLY A 308 14.07 -15.42 41.07
C GLY A 308 13.26 -16.67 41.36
N MET A 309 12.36 -17.05 40.44
CA MET A 309 11.59 -18.29 40.51
C MET A 309 12.50 -19.51 40.46
N SER A 310 13.44 -19.56 39.51
CA SER A 310 14.45 -20.63 39.42
C SER A 310 15.24 -20.76 40.72
N GLY A 311 15.69 -19.64 41.29
CA GLY A 311 16.43 -19.64 42.56
C GLY A 311 15.59 -20.08 43.75
N ALA A 312 14.29 -19.80 43.77
CA ALA A 312 13.37 -20.29 44.80
C ALA A 312 13.12 -21.80 44.65
N CYS A 313 12.91 -22.28 43.43
CA CYS A 313 12.82 -23.71 43.13
C CYS A 313 14.08 -24.46 43.55
N ASP A 314 15.27 -23.95 43.22
CA ASP A 314 16.54 -24.56 43.63
C ASP A 314 16.67 -24.66 45.16
N LYS A 315 16.26 -23.63 45.90
CA LYS A 315 16.25 -23.69 47.38
C LYS A 315 15.28 -24.75 47.91
N ALA A 316 14.10 -24.88 47.30
CA ALA A 316 13.14 -25.92 47.66
C ALA A 316 13.71 -27.32 47.36
N PHE A 317 14.32 -27.52 46.19
CA PHE A 317 14.99 -28.77 45.83
C PHE A 317 16.15 -29.10 46.78
N LYS A 318 16.96 -28.11 47.20
CA LYS A 318 18.02 -28.33 48.20
C LYS A 318 17.47 -28.91 49.49
N LYS A 319 16.32 -28.42 49.95
CA LYS A 319 15.68 -28.90 51.17
C LYS A 319 15.22 -30.35 51.01
N VAL A 320 14.49 -30.64 49.93
CA VAL A 320 14.02 -32.01 49.63
C VAL A 320 15.19 -32.99 49.47
N GLU A 321 16.26 -32.59 48.77
CA GLU A 321 17.46 -33.42 48.61
C GLU A 321 18.19 -33.64 49.95
N ALA A 322 18.22 -32.64 50.83
CA ALA A 322 18.78 -32.77 52.17
C ALA A 322 17.96 -33.73 53.04
N ASP A 323 16.63 -33.65 52.98
CA ASP A 323 15.72 -34.55 53.72
C ASP A 323 15.89 -36.00 53.23
N ILE A 324 15.92 -36.24 51.91
CA ILE A 324 16.18 -37.57 51.34
C ILE A 324 17.54 -38.12 51.76
N LYS A 325 18.59 -37.28 51.72
CA LYS A 325 19.94 -37.68 52.13
C LYS A 325 20.00 -38.03 53.62
N HIS A 326 19.27 -37.29 54.45
CA HIS A 326 19.14 -37.58 55.87
C HIS A 326 18.46 -38.93 56.11
N ASP A 327 17.36 -39.21 55.40
CA ASP A 327 16.56 -40.42 55.60
C ASP A 327 17.21 -41.69 55.04
N THR A 328 17.92 -41.57 53.92
CA THR A 328 18.56 -42.70 53.23
C THR A 328 20.02 -42.91 53.64
N ASN A 329 20.66 -41.90 54.25
CA ASN A 329 22.10 -41.82 54.48
C ASN A 329 22.94 -41.98 53.20
N GLU A 330 22.36 -41.73 52.04
CA GLU A 330 23.00 -41.82 50.73
C GLU A 330 22.97 -40.46 50.01
N ALA A 331 24.01 -40.17 49.21
CA ALA A 331 23.95 -39.04 48.29
C ALA A 331 23.07 -39.35 47.08
N ILE A 332 22.57 -38.31 46.41
CA ILE A 332 21.58 -38.42 45.32
C ILE A 332 22.27 -38.27 43.97
N GLY A 333 21.79 -39.02 42.97
CA GLY A 333 22.21 -38.89 41.57
C GLY A 333 23.71 -39.08 41.38
N ARG A 334 24.33 -38.19 40.61
CA ARG A 334 25.78 -38.21 40.31
C ARG A 334 26.63 -38.18 41.58
N ASP A 335 26.18 -37.48 42.62
CA ASP A 335 26.96 -37.29 43.85
C ASP A 335 27.00 -38.57 44.70
N LYS A 336 26.18 -39.60 44.39
CA LYS A 336 26.28 -40.95 44.95
C LYS A 336 27.53 -41.70 44.48
N ASP A 337 28.02 -41.39 43.29
CA ASP A 337 29.08 -42.14 42.64
C ASP A 337 30.45 -41.46 42.82
N LYS A 338 31.38 -42.22 43.43
CA LYS A 338 32.72 -41.75 43.78
C LYS A 338 33.53 -41.29 42.57
N GLN A 339 33.25 -41.79 41.37
CA GLN A 339 33.95 -41.35 40.15
C GLN A 339 33.71 -39.87 39.84
N PHE A 340 32.61 -39.30 40.34
CA PHE A 340 32.25 -37.90 40.17
C PHE A 340 32.50 -37.04 41.41
N SER A 341 33.24 -37.55 42.41
CA SER A 341 33.57 -36.82 43.64
C SER A 341 34.29 -35.49 43.42
N ARG A 342 34.96 -35.29 42.27
CA ARG A 342 35.56 -34.00 41.90
C ARG A 342 34.55 -32.94 41.46
N PHE A 343 33.31 -33.36 41.18
CA PHE A 343 32.23 -32.48 40.73
C PHE A 343 31.11 -32.36 41.78
N SER A 344 31.21 -33.07 42.91
CA SER A 344 30.28 -32.91 44.03
C SER A 344 30.65 -31.62 44.79
N GLY A 345 29.78 -30.60 44.76
CA GLY A 345 29.93 -29.44 45.65
C GLY A 345 29.73 -28.04 45.07
N GLU A 346 29.46 -27.87 43.78
CA GLU A 346 29.31 -26.52 43.20
C GLU A 346 27.90 -25.94 43.36
N GLY A 347 27.43 -25.76 44.60
CA GLY A 347 26.30 -24.89 44.93
C GLY A 347 24.93 -25.18 44.29
N GLU A 348 24.81 -26.18 43.43
CA GLU A 348 23.64 -26.53 42.62
C GLU A 348 23.10 -27.92 43.02
N THR A 349 21.78 -28.10 42.95
CA THR A 349 21.10 -29.37 43.29
C THR A 349 21.24 -30.42 42.21
N CYS A 350 21.07 -31.70 42.56
CA CYS A 350 21.00 -32.77 41.55
C CYS A 350 19.84 -32.54 40.57
N THR A 351 18.70 -32.10 41.09
CA THR A 351 17.49 -31.83 40.33
C THR A 351 17.67 -30.69 39.33
N SER A 352 18.26 -29.57 39.77
CA SER A 352 18.55 -28.41 38.91
C SER A 352 19.47 -28.79 37.75
N ARG A 353 20.48 -29.63 38.00
CA ARG A 353 21.40 -30.12 36.96
C ARG A 353 20.65 -30.95 35.91
N VAL A 354 19.76 -31.84 36.33
CA VAL A 354 18.95 -32.65 35.41
C VAL A 354 18.04 -31.76 34.56
N ILE A 355 17.37 -30.78 35.19
CA ILE A 355 16.51 -29.82 34.48
C ILE A 355 17.33 -29.03 33.45
N ARG A 356 18.50 -28.50 33.82
CA ARG A 356 19.38 -27.76 32.91
C ARG A 356 19.81 -28.63 31.72
N VAL A 357 20.28 -29.85 31.99
CA VAL A 357 20.69 -30.79 30.93
C VAL A 357 19.52 -31.10 30.00
N ALA A 358 18.32 -31.31 30.54
CA ALA A 358 17.12 -31.51 29.73
C ALA A 358 16.80 -30.27 28.88
N CYS A 359 16.88 -29.06 29.45
CA CYS A 359 16.71 -27.80 28.73
C CYS A 359 17.76 -27.60 27.63
N ASP A 360 19.03 -27.95 27.87
CA ASP A 360 20.10 -27.86 26.88
C ASP A 360 19.89 -28.85 25.71
N ILE A 361 19.37 -30.04 26.01
CA ILE A 361 19.09 -31.08 24.99
C ILE A 361 17.85 -30.72 24.16
N LEU A 362 16.79 -30.24 24.81
CA LEU A 362 15.47 -29.97 24.22
C LEU A 362 15.35 -28.54 23.69
N GLY A 363 16.26 -27.64 24.04
CA GLY A 363 16.25 -26.24 23.63
C GLY A 363 16.43 -26.05 22.11
N PRO A 364 15.94 -24.91 21.57
CA PRO A 364 16.09 -24.60 20.16
C PRO A 364 17.58 -24.52 19.78
N PRO A 365 18.00 -25.15 18.67
CA PRO A 365 19.40 -25.12 18.25
C PRO A 365 19.81 -23.71 17.81
N GLY A 366 20.94 -23.20 18.31
CA GLY A 366 21.59 -22.01 17.72
C GLY A 366 22.13 -20.94 18.68
N ASP A 367 21.91 -21.03 19.99
CA ASP A 367 22.57 -20.10 20.92
C ASP A 367 24.05 -20.49 21.07
N GLN A 368 24.95 -19.60 20.65
CA GLN A 368 26.41 -19.78 20.72
C GLN A 368 26.92 -20.00 22.15
N LYS A 369 26.16 -19.58 23.18
CA LYS A 369 26.54 -19.78 24.58
C LYS A 369 26.13 -21.15 25.12
N SER A 370 25.08 -21.76 24.59
CA SER A 370 24.71 -23.12 24.93
C SER A 370 25.60 -24.04 24.08
N GLY A 371 26.51 -24.79 24.70
CA GLY A 371 27.44 -25.74 24.05
C GLY A 371 26.75 -26.95 23.40
N LEU A 372 25.68 -26.71 22.65
CA LEU A 372 24.66 -27.64 22.18
C LEU A 372 25.22 -28.70 21.21
N SER A 373 26.42 -28.48 20.66
CA SER A 373 27.10 -29.50 19.83
C SER A 373 27.79 -30.59 20.65
N PHE A 374 28.29 -30.27 21.86
CA PHE A 374 29.06 -31.19 22.70
C PHE A 374 28.16 -31.96 23.68
N ALA A 375 27.23 -31.26 24.36
CA ALA A 375 26.29 -31.87 25.30
C ALA A 375 25.33 -32.86 24.61
N LYS A 376 24.89 -32.54 23.39
CA LYS A 376 24.00 -33.39 22.60
C LYS A 376 24.71 -34.66 22.09
N LYS A 377 26.00 -34.56 21.74
CA LYS A 377 26.84 -35.73 21.43
C LYS A 377 27.07 -36.62 22.66
N ALA A 378 27.36 -36.02 23.81
CA ALA A 378 27.56 -36.75 25.07
C ALA A 378 26.28 -37.47 25.54
N SER A 379 25.13 -36.81 25.45
CA SER A 379 23.83 -37.40 25.81
C SER A 379 23.42 -38.54 24.86
N CYS A 380 23.65 -38.39 23.55
CA CYS A 380 23.43 -39.48 22.58
C CYS A 380 24.35 -40.68 22.82
N LEU A 381 25.58 -40.47 23.31
CA LEU A 381 26.51 -41.54 23.68
C LEU A 381 26.06 -42.24 24.96
N ALA A 382 25.71 -41.49 26.01
CA ALA A 382 25.21 -42.05 27.28
C ALA A 382 23.88 -42.82 27.11
N SER A 383 22.96 -42.32 26.27
CA SER A 383 21.68 -43.00 25.99
C SER A 383 21.86 -44.34 25.28
N ARG A 384 22.93 -44.48 24.48
CA ARG A 384 23.32 -45.76 23.84
C ARG A 384 23.90 -46.76 24.84
N GLU A 385 24.63 -46.30 25.86
CA GLU A 385 25.19 -47.18 26.90
C GLU A 385 24.13 -47.68 27.90
N ILE A 386 23.07 -46.89 28.14
CA ILE A 386 22.01 -47.23 29.12
C ILE A 386 20.80 -47.93 28.44
N GLY A 387 20.83 -48.16 27.12
CA GLY A 387 19.74 -48.82 26.39
C GLY A 387 18.45 -48.00 26.25
N LEU A 388 18.49 -46.69 26.53
CA LEU A 388 17.36 -45.77 26.38
C LEU A 388 17.36 -45.21 24.95
N THR A 389 16.64 -45.89 24.04
CA THR A 389 16.37 -45.35 22.69
C THR A 389 15.37 -44.20 22.75
N VAL A 390 15.86 -42.96 22.87
CA VAL A 390 15.03 -41.77 22.67
C VAL A 390 14.97 -41.47 21.16
N SER A 391 13.91 -41.92 20.49
CA SER A 391 13.67 -41.62 19.08
C SER A 391 13.14 -40.18 18.92
N LEU A 392 14.04 -39.21 18.86
CA LEU A 392 13.69 -37.85 18.45
C LEU A 392 13.65 -37.78 16.91
N LYS A 393 12.47 -37.98 16.32
CA LYS A 393 12.25 -37.59 14.92
C LYS A 393 12.31 -36.05 14.85
N PRO A 394 13.09 -35.45 13.93
CA PRO A 394 13.04 -34.02 13.72
C PRO A 394 11.63 -33.62 13.27
N PRO A 395 11.11 -32.45 13.68
CA PRO A 395 9.86 -31.93 13.15
C PRO A 395 10.03 -31.76 11.64
N GLN A 396 9.11 -32.36 10.88
CA GLN A 396 9.03 -32.14 9.44
C GLN A 396 8.77 -30.65 9.22
N GLN A 397 9.66 -30.00 8.48
CA GLN A 397 9.54 -28.60 8.06
C GLN A 397 8.36 -28.41 7.12
#